data_AF-A0A553N7I7-F1
#
_entry.id   AF-A0A553N7I7-F1
#
_cell.length_a   1.000
_cell.length_b   1.000
_cell.length_c   1.000
_cell.angle_alpha   90.00
_cell.angle_beta   90.00
_cell.angle_gamma   90.00
#
_symmetry.space_group_name_H-M   'P 1'
#
loop_
_entity.id
_entity.type
_entity.pdbx_description
1 polymer ?
#
loop_
_entity_poly.entity_id
_entity_poly.type
_entity_poly.pdbx_seq_one_letter_code
_entity_poly.pdbx_strand_id
1 'polypeptide(L)'
;MTDQNPDTMEVDRPKPEVDVDQSNQLKAEANELFKLEKYPDAIDLYSKAIDFNPTNAVLYANRSISHLKVESFGYALADANKAIECDKNYLKAYYRRAAAHMALGKYKMALKDYEIVYKLIPANKDAKTKFTLIPANKDAKTKFTECKKIVQTIAFHKAIAIEEKVKAVADEIDIDGITVEDSYDGPRLQEGKVTVEFMTQLLEHFKAQKKLHRKFALKILYDIKQYFQAQSSLVDIKVGDGKKFTICGDIHGQYYDLMNIFSLNGQPSEENPYLFNGDFVDRGSFSVECIFALFGFKLLYPDHFFMSRGNHESENMNKMYGFEGEVKAKYSSQMVDFFTEVYNWLPLAHCINNKILVMHGGLFSKDGVTLDDIRKTERNRQPPEEGIMCELLWSDPQGMQGRSASKRGVGCQFGPDVTERFLENNGLDYIVRSHEVKENGYELMHDGKCITVFSAPNYCDTMGNKGAFITLKGGDLRPEFTSYVHVPHPNVKPMAYANSLLSLFG
;
A
#
# COMPACT_ATOMS: atom_id res chain seq x y z
N MET A 1 49.05 44.34 25.20
CA MET A 1 47.95 44.11 26.15
C MET A 1 46.71 43.84 25.30
N THR A 2 46.66 42.63 24.75
CA THR A 2 45.76 41.52 25.16
C THR A 2 44.37 41.64 24.51
N ASP A 3 44.25 40.97 23.37
CA ASP A 3 43.03 40.35 22.84
C ASP A 3 42.28 39.60 23.94
N GLN A 4 40.95 39.78 24.01
CA GLN A 4 40.05 38.74 24.50
C GLN A 4 38.77 38.72 23.66
N ASN A 5 38.64 37.60 22.94
CA ASN A 5 37.47 37.10 22.23
C ASN A 5 36.43 36.64 23.27
N PRO A 6 35.12 36.91 23.13
CA PRO A 6 34.12 36.34 24.02
C PRO A 6 33.81 34.91 23.59
N ASP A 7 34.36 33.96 24.34
CA ASP A 7 34.08 32.52 24.21
C ASP A 7 32.58 32.23 24.30
N THR A 8 32.10 31.53 23.27
CA THR A 8 30.86 30.77 23.27
C THR A 8 30.96 29.66 24.32
N MET A 9 30.27 29.82 25.45
CA MET A 9 30.03 28.71 26.39
C MET A 9 29.07 27.71 25.75
N GLU A 10 29.62 26.71 25.05
CA GLU A 10 28.92 25.45 24.83
C GLU A 10 28.67 24.81 26.20
N VAL A 11 27.40 24.81 26.62
CA VAL A 11 26.97 24.08 27.81
C VAL A 11 27.13 22.58 27.50
N ASP A 12 28.23 22.00 27.99
CA ASP A 12 28.50 20.57 27.97
C ASP A 12 27.44 19.86 28.82
N ARG A 13 26.34 19.45 28.16
CA ARG A 13 25.34 18.58 28.78
C ARG A 13 26.01 17.23 29.03
N PRO A 14 25.97 16.67 30.25
CA PRO A 14 26.54 15.35 30.50
C PRO A 14 25.93 14.35 29.53
N LYS A 15 26.78 13.64 28.77
CA LYS A 15 26.35 12.53 27.92
C LYS A 15 25.61 11.53 28.81
N PRO A 16 24.43 11.01 28.40
CA PRO A 16 23.74 9.99 29.17
C PRO A 16 24.72 8.84 29.47
N GLU A 17 24.88 8.50 30.74
CA GLU A 17 25.73 7.38 31.15
C GLU A 17 25.14 6.11 30.52
N VAL A 18 25.94 5.41 29.71
CA VAL A 18 25.48 4.24 28.97
C VAL A 18 25.25 3.09 29.96
N ASP A 19 23.99 2.75 30.21
CA ASP A 19 23.61 1.60 31.02
C ASP A 19 23.54 0.34 30.16
N VAL A 20 24.69 -0.34 30.04
CA VAL A 20 24.84 -1.53 29.21
C VAL A 20 24.00 -2.70 29.73
N ASP A 21 23.86 -2.83 31.05
CA ASP A 21 23.17 -3.96 31.67
C ASP A 21 21.66 -3.85 31.49
N GLN A 22 21.10 -2.66 31.77
CA GLN A 22 19.69 -2.39 31.54
C GLN A 22 19.33 -2.50 30.05
N SER A 23 20.19 -1.98 29.17
CA SER A 23 20.03 -2.12 27.72
C SER A 23 20.02 -3.59 27.29
N ASN A 24 20.93 -4.41 27.84
CA ASN A 24 21.01 -5.84 27.52
C ASN A 24 19.80 -6.64 28.02
N GLN A 25 19.25 -6.29 29.18
CA GLN A 25 18.03 -6.90 29.70
C GLN A 25 16.84 -6.61 28.77
N LEU A 26 16.60 -5.33 28.46
CA LEU A 26 15.50 -4.93 27.57
C LEU A 26 15.63 -5.55 26.18
N LYS A 27 16.86 -5.64 25.65
CA LYS A 27 17.14 -6.36 24.40
C LYS A 27 16.77 -7.84 24.49
N ALA A 28 17.07 -8.51 25.60
CA ALA A 28 16.74 -9.93 25.77
C ALA A 28 15.21 -10.13 25.77
N GLU A 29 14.48 -9.29 26.51
CA GLU A 29 13.01 -9.30 26.52
C GLU A 29 12.43 -9.02 25.12
N ALA A 30 12.97 -8.02 24.41
CA ALA A 30 12.59 -7.71 23.03
C ALA A 30 12.83 -8.89 22.07
N ASN A 31 13.93 -9.64 22.24
CA ASN A 31 14.20 -10.83 21.43
C ASN A 31 13.16 -11.93 21.69
N GLU A 32 12.70 -12.11 22.93
CA GLU A 32 11.64 -13.09 23.23
C GLU A 32 10.31 -12.68 22.64
N LEU A 33 9.93 -11.40 22.74
CA LEU A 33 8.73 -10.88 22.07
C LEU A 33 8.79 -11.06 20.56
N PHE A 34 9.97 -10.80 19.96
CA PHE A 34 10.18 -11.04 18.52
C PHE A 34 9.97 -12.52 18.14
N LYS A 35 10.47 -13.46 18.95
CA LYS A 35 10.25 -14.91 18.71
C LYS A 35 8.78 -15.32 18.86
N LEU A 36 8.04 -14.62 19.71
CA LEU A 36 6.59 -14.77 19.87
C LEU A 36 5.79 -14.01 18.80
N GLU A 37 6.47 -13.44 17.79
CA GLU A 37 5.89 -12.66 16.70
C GLU A 37 5.15 -11.39 17.17
N LYS A 38 5.42 -10.93 18.39
CA LYS A 38 4.93 -9.68 18.96
C LYS A 38 5.83 -8.51 18.55
N TYR A 39 5.86 -8.25 17.24
CA TYR A 39 6.79 -7.28 16.65
C TYR A 39 6.60 -5.84 17.16
N PRO A 40 5.37 -5.29 17.33
CA PRO A 40 5.19 -3.95 17.88
C PRO A 40 5.77 -3.81 19.30
N ASP A 41 5.46 -4.75 20.19
CA ASP A 41 5.99 -4.75 21.56
C ASP A 41 7.53 -4.89 21.57
N ALA A 42 8.07 -5.71 20.66
CA ALA A 42 9.52 -5.84 20.50
C ALA A 42 10.17 -4.52 20.03
N ILE A 43 9.55 -3.79 19.11
CA ILE A 43 10.02 -2.47 18.64
C ILE A 43 10.08 -1.48 19.82
N ASP A 44 9.06 -1.46 20.67
CA ASP A 44 9.02 -0.59 21.85
C ASP A 44 10.15 -0.91 22.83
N LEU A 45 10.38 -2.19 23.13
CA LEU A 45 11.48 -2.59 24.01
C LEU A 45 12.85 -2.34 23.40
N TYR A 46 13.04 -2.56 22.10
CA TYR A 46 14.30 -2.17 21.44
C TYR A 46 14.52 -0.66 21.50
N SER A 47 13.47 0.14 21.36
CA SER A 47 13.56 1.60 21.47
C SER A 47 14.03 2.02 22.86
N LYS A 48 13.42 1.46 23.91
CA LYS A 48 13.89 1.68 25.29
C LYS A 48 15.32 1.21 25.50
N ALA A 49 15.71 0.07 24.94
CA ALA A 49 17.08 -0.45 25.03
C ALA A 49 18.10 0.48 24.34
N ILE A 50 17.70 1.15 23.26
CA ILE A 50 18.51 2.12 22.51
C ILE A 50 18.70 3.40 23.32
N ASP A 51 17.68 3.84 24.07
CA ASP A 51 17.80 5.02 24.94
C ASP A 51 18.93 4.85 25.99
N PHE A 52 19.12 3.62 26.50
CA PHE A 52 20.22 3.29 27.41
C PHE A 52 21.57 3.01 26.72
N ASN A 53 21.58 2.59 25.45
CA ASN A 53 22.80 2.32 24.69
C ASN A 53 22.68 2.70 23.21
N PRO A 54 22.76 4.00 22.89
CA PRO A 54 22.44 4.52 21.56
C PRO A 54 23.53 4.23 20.50
N THR A 55 24.65 3.63 20.89
CA THR A 55 25.77 3.27 20.00
C THR A 55 25.81 1.79 19.65
N ASN A 56 24.86 0.98 20.12
CA ASN A 56 24.87 -0.46 19.89
C ASN A 56 24.21 -0.84 18.56
N ALA A 57 25.03 -1.19 17.56
CA ALA A 57 24.57 -1.59 16.22
C ALA A 57 23.58 -2.77 16.21
N VAL A 58 23.68 -3.68 17.19
CA VAL A 58 22.79 -4.86 17.27
C VAL A 58 21.35 -4.46 17.57
N LEU A 59 21.15 -3.45 18.42
CA LEU A 59 19.80 -3.00 18.79
C LEU A 59 19.07 -2.43 17.58
N TYR A 60 19.71 -1.53 16.85
CA TYR A 60 19.14 -0.96 15.62
C TYR A 60 18.89 -2.03 14.57
N ALA A 61 19.80 -2.98 14.34
CA ALA A 61 19.55 -4.04 13.36
C ALA A 61 18.42 -5.00 13.75
N ASN A 62 18.24 -5.26 15.05
CA ASN A 62 17.13 -6.07 15.55
C ASN A 62 15.78 -5.30 15.46
N ARG A 63 15.78 -4.00 15.78
CA ARG A 63 14.60 -3.15 15.58
C ARG A 63 14.27 -2.98 14.10
N SER A 64 15.28 -2.87 13.24
CA SER A 64 15.14 -2.84 11.78
C SER A 64 14.43 -4.07 11.23
N ILE A 65 14.78 -5.30 11.65
CA ILE A 65 14.03 -6.48 11.20
C ILE A 65 12.62 -6.53 11.80
N SER A 66 12.42 -6.02 13.01
CA SER A 66 11.08 -5.90 13.58
C SER A 66 10.21 -4.95 12.74
N HIS A 67 10.78 -3.82 12.29
CA HIS A 67 10.14 -2.91 11.35
C HIS A 67 9.86 -3.55 9.99
N LEU A 68 10.75 -4.39 9.46
CA LEU A 68 10.48 -5.17 8.23
C LEU A 68 9.26 -6.09 8.38
N LYS A 69 9.11 -6.72 9.56
CA LYS A 69 7.99 -7.63 9.85
C LYS A 69 6.64 -6.93 9.95
N VAL A 70 6.63 -5.65 10.33
CA VAL A 70 5.43 -4.79 10.35
C VAL A 70 5.38 -3.82 9.18
N GLU A 71 6.19 -4.06 8.14
CA GLU A 71 6.22 -3.32 6.88
C GLU A 71 6.49 -1.81 7.01
N SER A 72 7.14 -1.41 8.10
CA SER A 72 7.66 -0.06 8.30
C SER A 72 9.03 0.08 7.63
N PHE A 73 9.07 -0.09 6.30
CA PHE A 73 10.31 -0.22 5.53
C PHE A 73 11.21 1.03 5.60
N GLY A 74 10.63 2.22 5.79
CA GLY A 74 11.37 3.46 6.01
C GLY A 74 12.12 3.47 7.33
N TYR A 75 11.46 3.08 8.42
CA TYR A 75 12.11 2.93 9.73
C TYR A 75 13.11 1.78 9.74
N ALA A 76 12.80 0.67 9.07
CA ALA A 76 13.76 -0.42 8.89
C ALA A 76 15.04 0.05 8.19
N LEU A 77 14.91 0.85 7.12
CA LEU A 77 16.03 1.44 6.39
C LEU A 77 16.82 2.42 7.27
N ALA A 78 16.15 3.29 8.02
CA ALA A 78 16.78 4.25 8.93
C ALA A 78 17.60 3.54 10.02
N ASP A 79 17.01 2.54 10.68
CA ASP A 79 17.71 1.75 11.70
C ASP A 79 18.87 0.94 11.12
N ALA A 80 18.71 0.37 9.92
CA ALA A 80 19.81 -0.36 9.27
C ALA A 80 20.97 0.57 8.91
N ASN A 81 20.69 1.81 8.46
CA ASN A 81 21.71 2.83 8.27
C ASN A 81 22.39 3.18 9.60
N LYS A 82 21.61 3.40 10.67
CA LYS A 82 22.16 3.73 11.98
C LYS A 82 23.04 2.62 12.55
N ALA A 83 22.65 1.36 12.35
CA ALA A 83 23.46 0.20 12.72
C ALA A 83 24.83 0.18 11.99
N ILE A 84 24.87 0.54 10.70
CA ILE A 84 26.12 0.65 9.91
C ILE A 84 26.98 1.82 10.38
N GLU A 85 26.36 2.95 10.76
CA GLU A 85 27.07 4.08 11.36
C GLU A 85 27.75 3.68 12.69
N CYS A 86 27.04 2.92 13.52
CA CYS A 86 27.55 2.43 14.80
C CYS A 86 28.65 1.37 14.63
N ASP A 87 28.49 0.42 13.70
CA ASP A 87 29.49 -0.59 13.37
C ASP A 87 29.47 -0.93 11.87
N LYS A 88 30.46 -0.38 11.14
CA LYS A 88 30.62 -0.60 9.69
C LYS A 88 30.94 -2.04 9.32
N ASN A 89 31.40 -2.86 10.26
CA ASN A 89 31.72 -4.28 10.04
C ASN A 89 30.54 -5.20 10.37
N TYR A 90 29.43 -4.67 10.89
CA TYR A 90 28.27 -5.45 11.26
C TYR A 90 27.44 -5.88 10.05
N LEU A 91 27.81 -7.00 9.44
CA LEU A 91 27.21 -7.52 8.18
C LEU A 91 25.68 -7.65 8.22
N LYS A 92 25.09 -7.96 9.39
CA LYS A 92 23.64 -8.07 9.54
C LYS A 92 22.94 -6.75 9.21
N ALA A 93 23.55 -5.60 9.48
CA ALA A 93 22.94 -4.30 9.17
C ALA A 93 22.83 -4.06 7.65
N TYR A 94 23.87 -4.39 6.87
CA TYR A 94 23.79 -4.34 5.40
C TYR A 94 22.71 -5.27 4.87
N TYR A 95 22.61 -6.47 5.46
CA TYR A 95 21.56 -7.41 5.08
C TYR A 95 20.15 -6.88 5.39
N ARG A 96 19.94 -6.24 6.55
CA ARG A 96 18.65 -5.58 6.87
C ARG A 96 18.37 -4.41 5.93
N ARG A 97 19.38 -3.62 5.60
CA ARG A 97 19.26 -2.50 4.66
C ARG A 97 18.91 -2.98 3.26
N ALA A 98 19.53 -4.07 2.79
CA ALA A 98 19.22 -4.69 1.52
C ALA A 98 17.76 -5.17 1.48
N ALA A 99 17.29 -5.83 2.53
CA ALA A 99 15.89 -6.27 2.64
C ALA A 99 14.91 -5.08 2.61
N ALA A 100 15.20 -4.00 3.34
CA ALA A 100 14.39 -2.78 3.30
C ALA A 100 14.39 -2.14 1.89
N HIS A 101 15.55 -2.05 1.23
CA HIS A 101 15.63 -1.58 -0.15
C HIS A 101 14.87 -2.46 -1.13
N MET A 102 14.88 -3.78 -0.96
CA MET A 102 14.09 -4.69 -1.80
C MET A 102 12.59 -4.44 -1.64
N ALA A 103 12.11 -4.29 -0.41
CA ALA A 103 10.71 -4.00 -0.11
C ALA A 103 10.28 -2.63 -0.69
N LEU A 104 11.19 -1.65 -0.70
CA LEU A 104 10.99 -0.33 -1.29
C LEU A 104 11.16 -0.29 -2.83
N GLY A 105 11.39 -1.43 -3.50
CA GLY A 105 11.66 -1.48 -4.95
C GLY A 105 13.02 -0.87 -5.37
N LYS A 106 13.87 -0.49 -4.41
CA LYS A 106 15.21 0.10 -4.64
C LYS A 106 16.25 -0.98 -4.93
N TYR A 107 15.97 -1.83 -5.93
CA TYR A 107 16.74 -3.05 -6.21
C TYR A 107 18.23 -2.81 -6.49
N LYS A 108 18.59 -1.68 -7.12
CA LYS A 108 20.01 -1.33 -7.35
C LYS A 108 20.75 -1.04 -6.05
N MET A 109 20.10 -0.41 -5.08
CA MET A 109 20.67 -0.16 -3.75
C MET A 109 20.77 -1.47 -2.95
N ALA A 110 19.72 -2.28 -2.99
CA ALA A 110 19.73 -3.61 -2.37
C ALA A 110 20.86 -4.49 -2.91
N LEU A 111 21.08 -4.48 -4.23
CA LEU A 111 22.14 -5.27 -4.87
C LEU A 111 23.52 -4.89 -4.35
N LYS A 112 23.80 -3.59 -4.14
CA LYS A 112 25.07 -3.11 -3.58
C LYS A 112 25.30 -3.67 -2.17
N ASP A 113 24.27 -3.64 -1.32
CA ASP A 113 24.37 -4.16 0.04
C ASP A 113 24.51 -5.69 0.06
N TYR A 114 23.75 -6.42 -0.77
CA TYR A 114 23.93 -7.86 -0.92
C TYR A 114 25.30 -8.23 -1.47
N GLU A 115 25.88 -7.41 -2.35
CA GLU A 115 27.23 -7.62 -2.86
C GLU A 115 28.28 -7.46 -1.75
N ILE A 116 28.14 -6.48 -0.86
CA ILE A 116 28.99 -6.29 0.32
C ILE A 116 28.94 -7.54 1.20
N VAL A 117 27.72 -8.01 1.54
CA VAL A 117 27.52 -9.21 2.37
C VAL A 117 28.12 -10.43 1.68
N TYR A 118 27.86 -10.64 0.39
CA TYR A 118 28.35 -11.77 -0.39
C TYR A 118 29.89 -11.81 -0.49
N LYS A 119 30.54 -10.64 -0.69
CA LYS A 119 32.00 -10.53 -0.83
C LYS A 119 32.76 -10.66 0.48
N LEU A 120 32.16 -10.31 1.62
CA LEU A 120 32.83 -10.32 2.93
C LEU A 120 32.68 -11.65 3.69
N ILE A 121 31.74 -12.52 3.31
CA ILE A 121 31.58 -13.86 3.91
C ILE A 121 32.82 -14.77 3.70
N PRO A 122 33.51 -14.79 2.54
CA PRO A 122 34.69 -15.64 2.33
C PRO A 122 35.95 -15.20 3.09
N ALA A 123 36.07 -13.93 3.49
CA ALA A 123 37.26 -13.37 4.14
C ALA A 123 37.31 -13.63 5.65
N ASN A 124 36.24 -14.13 6.25
CA ASN A 124 36.08 -14.26 7.70
C ASN A 124 36.17 -15.71 8.19
N LYS A 125 37.14 -16.47 7.67
CA LYS A 125 37.36 -17.88 8.07
C LYS A 125 38.03 -18.04 9.43
N ASP A 126 38.75 -17.02 9.92
CA ASP A 126 39.56 -17.10 11.15
C ASP A 126 38.95 -16.40 12.38
N ALA A 127 37.78 -15.78 12.27
CA ALA A 127 37.11 -15.22 13.44
C ALA A 127 36.44 -16.34 14.25
N LYS A 128 37.09 -16.76 15.35
CA LYS A 128 36.49 -17.51 16.47
C LYS A 128 35.45 -16.69 17.24
N THR A 129 34.56 -15.99 16.54
CA THR A 129 33.35 -15.41 17.10
C THR A 129 32.16 -16.05 16.39
N LYS A 130 31.04 -16.16 17.11
CA LYS A 130 29.70 -16.75 16.79
C LYS A 130 29.05 -16.43 15.41
N PHE A 131 29.80 -16.08 14.37
CA PHE A 131 29.35 -15.65 13.05
C PHE A 131 29.32 -16.73 11.97
N THR A 132 29.84 -17.93 12.22
CA THR A 132 29.74 -19.07 11.31
C THR A 132 28.45 -19.86 11.54
N LEU A 133 27.32 -19.26 11.16
CA LEU A 133 26.15 -20.05 10.77
C LEU A 133 26.26 -20.29 9.26
N ILE A 134 26.66 -21.50 8.92
CA ILE A 134 26.68 -22.11 7.58
C ILE A 134 25.41 -21.81 6.73
N PRO A 135 24.20 -21.53 7.28
CA PRO A 135 23.06 -21.04 6.46
C PRO A 135 23.18 -19.62 5.89
N ALA A 136 24.04 -18.73 6.42
CA ALA A 136 24.15 -17.34 5.94
C ALA A 136 24.83 -17.22 4.56
N ASN A 137 25.72 -18.15 4.20
CA ASN A 137 26.45 -18.09 2.92
C ASN A 137 25.59 -18.53 1.73
N LYS A 138 24.77 -19.58 1.91
CA LYS A 138 23.83 -20.04 0.89
C LYS A 138 22.71 -19.02 0.69
N ASP A 139 22.14 -18.53 1.79
CA ASP A 139 21.08 -17.54 1.76
C ASP A 139 21.54 -16.22 1.13
N ALA A 140 22.65 -15.62 1.59
CA ALA A 140 23.17 -14.38 1.00
C ALA A 140 23.50 -14.52 -0.48
N LYS A 141 24.05 -15.68 -0.91
CA LYS A 141 24.30 -15.97 -2.33
C LYS A 141 23.00 -16.05 -3.12
N THR A 142 21.97 -16.70 -2.60
CA THR A 142 20.63 -16.76 -3.21
C THR A 142 20.06 -15.36 -3.35
N LYS A 143 19.99 -14.57 -2.26
CA LYS A 143 19.44 -13.21 -2.27
C LYS A 143 20.20 -12.28 -3.23
N PHE A 144 21.52 -12.35 -3.26
CA PHE A 144 22.35 -11.61 -4.22
C PHE A 144 22.02 -12.00 -5.67
N THR A 145 21.97 -13.31 -5.96
CA THR A 145 21.72 -13.81 -7.32
C THR A 145 20.32 -13.42 -7.80
N GLU A 146 19.32 -13.52 -6.94
CA GLU A 146 17.93 -13.15 -7.25
C GLU A 146 17.78 -11.64 -7.42
N CYS A 147 18.34 -10.84 -6.52
CA CYS A 147 18.37 -9.39 -6.66
C CYS A 147 19.06 -8.96 -7.97
N LYS A 148 20.18 -9.61 -8.32
CA LYS A 148 20.89 -9.36 -9.57
C LYS A 148 20.03 -9.67 -10.80
N LYS A 149 19.31 -10.79 -10.80
CA LYS A 149 18.36 -11.13 -11.88
C LYS A 149 17.29 -10.06 -12.02
N ILE A 150 16.69 -9.60 -10.92
CA ILE A 150 15.67 -8.54 -10.93
C ILE A 150 16.23 -7.24 -11.55
N VAL A 151 17.40 -6.78 -11.09
CA VAL A 151 18.04 -5.57 -11.61
C VAL A 151 18.33 -5.70 -13.12
N GLN A 152 18.78 -6.87 -13.57
CA GLN A 152 19.04 -7.14 -14.98
C GLN A 152 17.76 -7.16 -15.82
N THR A 153 16.69 -7.79 -15.33
CA THR A 153 15.37 -7.80 -16.00
C THR A 153 14.81 -6.38 -16.12
N ILE A 154 14.89 -5.57 -15.06
CA ILE A 154 14.43 -4.18 -15.09
C ILE A 154 15.26 -3.35 -16.07
N ALA A 155 16.59 -3.52 -16.07
CA ALA A 155 17.45 -2.81 -17.03
C ALA A 155 17.14 -3.21 -18.48
N PHE A 156 16.85 -4.49 -18.72
CA PHE A 156 16.44 -5.00 -20.03
C PHE A 156 15.09 -4.39 -20.46
N HIS A 157 14.07 -4.43 -19.61
CA HIS A 157 12.76 -3.81 -19.91
C HIS A 157 12.87 -2.29 -20.13
N LYS A 158 13.71 -1.59 -19.35
CA LYS A 158 13.94 -0.15 -19.53
C LYS A 158 14.64 0.15 -20.86
N ALA A 159 15.54 -0.72 -21.32
CA ALA A 159 16.23 -0.54 -22.59
C ALA A 159 15.27 -0.67 -23.78
N ILE A 160 14.36 -1.66 -23.76
CA ILE A 160 13.35 -1.86 -24.82
C ILE A 160 12.26 -0.78 -24.80
N ALA A 161 11.90 -0.24 -23.64
CA ALA A 161 10.85 0.78 -23.50
C ALA A 161 11.19 2.14 -24.13
N ILE A 162 12.45 2.40 -24.48
CA ILE A 162 12.89 3.65 -25.10
C ILE A 162 12.68 3.63 -26.63
N GLU A 163 12.54 2.44 -27.23
CA GLU A 163 12.54 2.27 -28.69
C GLU A 163 11.15 2.16 -29.34
N GLU A 164 10.09 1.87 -28.58
CA GLU A 164 8.73 1.76 -29.11
C GLU A 164 7.77 2.71 -28.40
N LYS A 165 6.99 3.48 -29.19
CA LYS A 165 5.69 3.95 -28.72
C LYS A 165 4.87 2.69 -28.44
N VAL A 166 4.91 2.20 -27.20
CA VAL A 166 4.18 1.00 -26.76
C VAL A 166 2.72 1.21 -27.17
N LYS A 167 2.26 0.42 -28.15
CA LYS A 167 0.84 0.40 -28.52
C LYS A 167 0.06 0.01 -27.27
N ALA A 168 -1.08 0.64 -27.05
CA ALA A 168 -1.92 0.23 -25.94
C ALA A 168 -2.30 -1.24 -26.13
N VAL A 169 -2.26 -2.04 -25.07
CA VAL A 169 -2.67 -3.45 -25.09
C VAL A 169 -4.09 -3.59 -25.66
N ALA A 170 -4.94 -2.59 -25.39
CA ALA A 170 -6.28 -2.46 -25.95
C ALA A 170 -6.33 -2.48 -27.49
N ASP A 171 -5.30 -1.96 -28.17
CA ASP A 171 -5.24 -1.86 -29.64
C ASP A 171 -4.73 -3.16 -30.30
N GLU A 172 -4.17 -4.08 -29.50
CA GLU A 172 -3.60 -5.35 -29.98
C GLU A 172 -4.57 -6.53 -29.86
N ILE A 173 -5.66 -6.36 -29.11
CA ILE A 173 -6.59 -7.44 -28.79
C ILE A 173 -7.87 -7.27 -29.62
N ASP A 174 -8.08 -8.19 -30.56
CA ASP A 174 -9.38 -8.37 -31.22
C ASP A 174 -10.36 -9.07 -30.27
N ILE A 175 -11.08 -8.30 -29.46
CA ILE A 175 -12.06 -8.81 -28.49
C ILE A 175 -13.25 -9.47 -29.21
N ASP A 176 -13.66 -8.94 -30.36
CA ASP A 176 -14.84 -9.41 -31.10
C ASP A 176 -14.61 -10.80 -31.69
N GLY A 177 -13.38 -11.05 -32.18
CA GLY A 177 -12.92 -12.34 -32.68
C GLY A 177 -12.77 -13.45 -31.63
N ILE A 178 -12.86 -13.14 -30.32
CA ILE A 178 -12.80 -14.17 -29.27
C ILE A 178 -14.11 -14.96 -29.25
N THR A 179 -14.04 -16.27 -29.50
CA THR A 179 -15.17 -17.19 -29.35
C THR A 179 -15.42 -17.48 -27.87
N VAL A 180 -16.69 -17.60 -27.49
CA VAL A 180 -17.10 -18.10 -26.16
C VAL A 180 -17.58 -19.53 -26.36
N GLU A 181 -17.00 -20.49 -25.66
CA GLU A 181 -17.36 -21.90 -25.83
C GLU A 181 -18.81 -22.16 -25.37
N ASP A 182 -19.47 -23.13 -26.03
CA ASP A 182 -20.85 -23.53 -25.68
C ASP A 182 -20.95 -24.11 -24.26
N SER A 183 -19.84 -24.63 -23.73
CA SER A 183 -19.74 -25.12 -22.35
C SER A 183 -19.66 -24.01 -21.30
N TYR A 184 -19.47 -22.76 -21.70
CA TYR A 184 -19.42 -21.64 -20.76
C TYR A 184 -20.82 -21.33 -20.21
N ASP A 185 -21.01 -21.64 -18.94
CA ASP A 185 -22.25 -21.52 -18.15
C ASP A 185 -22.32 -20.25 -17.29
N GLY A 186 -21.35 -19.35 -17.44
CA GLY A 186 -21.25 -18.13 -16.65
C GLY A 186 -21.97 -16.91 -17.27
N PRO A 187 -21.88 -15.76 -16.60
CA PRO A 187 -22.53 -14.52 -17.02
C PRO A 187 -22.04 -14.04 -18.40
N ARG A 188 -22.98 -13.54 -19.22
CA ARG A 188 -22.71 -13.00 -20.55
C ARG A 188 -23.16 -11.55 -20.64
N LEU A 189 -22.33 -10.68 -21.20
CA LEU A 189 -22.72 -9.28 -21.45
C LEU A 189 -23.89 -9.23 -22.44
N GLN A 190 -24.88 -8.38 -22.17
CA GLN A 190 -26.02 -8.16 -23.05
C GLN A 190 -25.71 -6.99 -23.98
N GLU A 191 -25.72 -7.23 -25.29
CA GLU A 191 -25.33 -6.22 -26.30
C GLU A 191 -23.94 -5.59 -26.02
N GLY A 192 -23.04 -6.37 -25.42
CA GLY A 192 -21.69 -5.92 -25.05
C GLY A 192 -21.64 -4.95 -23.87
N LYS A 193 -22.73 -4.79 -23.12
CA LYS A 193 -22.84 -3.90 -21.95
C LYS A 193 -23.06 -4.66 -20.65
N VAL A 194 -22.62 -4.04 -19.56
CA VAL A 194 -22.92 -4.49 -18.19
C VAL A 194 -24.36 -4.11 -17.84
N THR A 195 -25.12 -5.06 -17.31
CA THR A 195 -26.50 -4.88 -16.85
C THR A 195 -26.67 -5.35 -15.41
N VAL A 196 -27.79 -5.01 -14.78
CA VAL A 196 -28.13 -5.50 -13.42
C VAL A 196 -28.17 -7.04 -13.38
N GLU A 197 -28.73 -7.66 -14.42
CA GLU A 197 -28.78 -9.13 -14.54
C GLU A 197 -27.37 -9.72 -14.64
N PHE A 198 -26.52 -9.16 -15.51
CA PHE A 198 -25.12 -9.58 -15.61
C PHE A 198 -24.39 -9.45 -14.28
N MET A 199 -24.56 -8.32 -13.58
CA MET A 199 -23.92 -8.13 -12.27
C MET A 199 -24.40 -9.15 -11.25
N THR A 200 -25.71 -9.41 -11.17
CA THR A 200 -26.28 -10.42 -10.26
C THR A 200 -25.67 -11.79 -10.53
N GLN A 201 -25.60 -12.20 -11.79
CA GLN A 201 -24.99 -13.48 -12.19
C GLN A 201 -23.48 -13.50 -11.91
N LEU A 202 -22.77 -12.39 -12.17
CA LEU A 202 -21.34 -12.28 -11.94
C LEU A 202 -20.98 -12.46 -10.46
N LEU A 203 -21.73 -11.81 -9.57
CA LEU A 203 -21.47 -11.92 -8.14
C LEU A 203 -21.68 -13.35 -7.64
N GLU A 204 -22.77 -14.01 -8.04
CA GLU A 204 -22.98 -15.41 -7.64
C GLU A 204 -21.97 -16.37 -8.29
N HIS A 205 -21.54 -16.10 -9.53
CA HIS A 205 -20.50 -16.87 -10.22
C HIS A 205 -19.16 -16.81 -9.49
N PHE A 206 -18.75 -15.62 -9.06
CA PHE A 206 -17.54 -15.41 -8.26
C PHE A 206 -17.66 -16.00 -6.86
N LYS A 207 -18.80 -15.87 -6.19
CA LYS A 207 -19.07 -16.49 -4.89
C LYS A 207 -18.92 -18.02 -4.95
N ALA A 208 -19.30 -18.63 -6.07
CA ALA A 208 -19.11 -20.05 -6.39
C ALA A 208 -17.69 -20.41 -6.88
N GLN A 209 -16.71 -19.50 -6.76
CA GLN A 209 -15.32 -19.68 -7.20
C GLN A 209 -15.16 -19.96 -8.70
N LYS A 210 -16.13 -19.57 -9.53
CA LYS A 210 -16.04 -19.70 -10.98
C LYS A 210 -15.46 -18.43 -11.60
N LYS A 211 -14.86 -18.58 -12.77
CA LYS A 211 -14.14 -17.51 -13.47
C LYS A 211 -15.00 -16.86 -14.56
N LEU A 212 -14.98 -15.53 -14.67
CA LEU A 212 -15.59 -14.79 -15.79
C LEU A 212 -14.83 -15.11 -17.09
N HIS A 213 -15.55 -15.38 -18.18
CA HIS A 213 -14.92 -15.67 -19.46
C HIS A 213 -14.02 -14.53 -19.95
N ARG A 214 -12.87 -14.86 -20.56
CA ARG A 214 -11.84 -13.89 -20.98
C ARG A 214 -12.40 -12.79 -21.89
N LYS A 215 -13.31 -13.12 -22.82
CA LYS A 215 -13.97 -12.15 -23.71
C LYS A 215 -14.62 -11.01 -22.93
N PHE A 216 -15.43 -11.35 -21.94
CA PHE A 216 -16.18 -10.36 -21.15
C PHE A 216 -15.28 -9.60 -20.18
N ALA A 217 -14.28 -10.28 -19.59
CA ALA A 217 -13.26 -9.64 -18.78
C ALA A 217 -12.50 -8.55 -19.57
N LEU A 218 -12.04 -8.86 -20.78
CA LEU A 218 -11.36 -7.90 -21.67
C LEU A 218 -12.29 -6.75 -22.08
N LYS A 219 -13.55 -7.04 -22.40
CA LYS A 219 -14.53 -6.00 -22.74
C LYS A 219 -14.75 -5.02 -21.58
N ILE A 220 -14.87 -5.52 -20.35
CA ILE A 220 -14.98 -4.68 -19.15
C ILE A 220 -13.74 -3.79 -18.98
N LEU A 221 -12.52 -4.35 -19.17
CA LEU A 221 -11.29 -3.56 -19.08
C LEU A 221 -11.19 -2.48 -20.16
N TYR A 222 -11.62 -2.79 -21.38
CA TYR A 222 -11.68 -1.83 -22.47
C TYR A 222 -12.63 -0.68 -22.14
N ASP A 223 -13.87 -0.99 -21.76
CA ASP A 223 -14.89 0.02 -21.49
C ASP A 223 -14.54 0.89 -20.28
N ILE A 224 -14.04 0.27 -19.21
CA ILE A 224 -13.70 1.01 -17.99
C ILE A 224 -12.50 1.93 -18.20
N LYS A 225 -11.53 1.53 -19.04
CA LYS A 225 -10.41 2.39 -19.43
C LYS A 225 -10.91 3.66 -20.11
N GLN A 226 -11.80 3.53 -21.10
CA GLN A 226 -12.38 4.68 -21.80
C GLN A 226 -13.11 5.62 -20.82
N TYR A 227 -13.85 5.03 -19.88
CA TYR A 227 -14.54 5.81 -18.87
C TYR A 227 -13.56 6.60 -17.98
N PHE A 228 -12.56 5.93 -17.41
CA PHE A 228 -11.57 6.58 -16.54
C PHE A 228 -10.73 7.62 -17.29
N GLN A 229 -10.42 7.41 -18.57
CA GLN A 229 -9.71 8.38 -19.42
C GLN A 229 -10.44 9.72 -19.51
N ALA A 230 -11.78 9.71 -19.51
CA ALA A 230 -12.58 10.93 -19.57
C ALA A 230 -12.66 11.68 -18.23
N GLN A 231 -12.29 11.06 -17.11
CA GLN A 231 -12.39 11.67 -15.79
C GLN A 231 -11.19 12.57 -15.45
N SER A 232 -11.42 13.57 -14.61
CA SER A 232 -10.34 14.36 -14.00
C SER A 232 -9.59 13.55 -12.93
N SER A 233 -8.38 13.97 -12.59
CA SER A 233 -7.60 13.36 -11.50
C SER A 233 -8.21 13.61 -10.12
N LEU A 234 -9.00 14.66 -9.97
CA LEU A 234 -9.90 14.90 -8.83
C LEU A 234 -11.34 14.95 -9.36
N VAL A 235 -12.19 14.04 -8.89
CA VAL A 235 -13.60 13.97 -9.31
C VAL A 235 -14.48 14.67 -8.26
N ASP A 236 -15.25 15.66 -8.70
CA ASP A 236 -16.21 16.36 -7.86
C ASP A 236 -17.54 15.57 -7.80
N ILE A 237 -18.01 15.29 -6.59
CA ILE A 237 -19.24 14.51 -6.33
C ILE A 237 -20.26 15.41 -5.66
N LYS A 238 -21.50 15.40 -6.16
CA LYS A 238 -22.64 16.08 -5.52
C LYS A 238 -23.58 15.07 -4.87
N VAL A 239 -23.75 15.18 -3.55
CA VAL A 239 -24.73 14.44 -2.77
C VAL A 239 -25.88 15.38 -2.44
N GLY A 240 -27.06 15.11 -3.00
CA GLY A 240 -28.27 15.91 -2.79
C GLY A 240 -28.82 15.81 -1.37
N ASP A 241 -29.56 16.83 -0.94
CA ASP A 241 -30.09 16.91 0.43
C ASP A 241 -30.90 15.66 0.83
N GLY A 242 -30.61 15.12 2.00
CA GLY A 242 -31.22 13.89 2.53
C GLY A 242 -30.81 12.61 1.82
N LYS A 243 -30.05 12.66 0.72
CA LYS A 243 -29.56 11.47 0.01
C LYS A 243 -28.35 10.88 0.72
N LYS A 244 -28.29 9.55 0.73
CA LYS A 244 -27.21 8.77 1.33
C LYS A 244 -26.00 8.71 0.40
N PHE A 245 -24.79 8.69 0.95
CA PHE A 245 -23.57 8.37 0.23
C PHE A 245 -22.64 7.51 1.08
N THR A 246 -22.08 6.44 0.53
CA THR A 246 -21.20 5.51 1.28
C THR A 246 -19.75 5.64 0.84
N ILE A 247 -18.81 5.67 1.79
CA ILE A 247 -17.37 5.60 1.54
C ILE A 247 -16.82 4.32 2.19
N CYS A 248 -16.18 3.49 1.37
CA CYS A 248 -15.42 2.32 1.80
C CYS A 248 -13.92 2.58 1.64
N GLY A 249 -13.11 2.01 2.53
CA GLY A 249 -11.66 1.97 2.41
C GLY A 249 -11.18 0.73 1.67
N ASP A 250 -9.98 0.27 2.03
CA ASP A 250 -9.28 -0.86 1.44
C ASP A 250 -10.10 -2.15 1.54
N ILE A 251 -10.06 -2.97 0.49
CA ILE A 251 -10.74 -4.28 0.42
C ILE A 251 -9.73 -5.42 0.24
N HIS A 252 -8.60 -5.16 -0.44
CA HIS A 252 -7.48 -6.08 -0.57
C HIS A 252 -7.87 -7.53 -0.94
N GLY A 253 -8.66 -7.68 -2.00
CA GLY A 253 -9.05 -9.00 -2.50
C GLY A 253 -9.88 -9.85 -1.54
N GLN A 254 -10.52 -9.26 -0.53
CA GLN A 254 -11.46 -9.94 0.37
C GLN A 254 -12.88 -9.94 -0.22
N TYR A 255 -13.08 -10.70 -1.30
CA TYR A 255 -14.33 -10.70 -2.08
C TYR A 255 -15.59 -11.03 -1.26
N TYR A 256 -15.48 -11.97 -0.33
CA TYR A 256 -16.63 -12.38 0.50
C TYR A 256 -17.03 -11.29 1.50
N ASP A 257 -16.06 -10.52 2.01
CA ASP A 257 -16.34 -9.35 2.85
C ASP A 257 -16.90 -8.18 2.02
N LEU A 258 -16.46 -8.00 0.77
CA LEU A 258 -17.10 -7.06 -0.16
C LEU A 258 -18.58 -7.40 -0.35
N MET A 259 -18.93 -8.67 -0.50
CA MET A 259 -20.34 -9.10 -0.57
C MET A 259 -21.08 -8.85 0.75
N ASN A 260 -20.40 -9.00 1.89
CA ASN A 260 -20.97 -8.67 3.19
C ASN A 260 -21.28 -7.17 3.32
N ILE A 261 -20.43 -6.27 2.82
CA ILE A 261 -20.71 -4.83 2.76
C ILE A 261 -22.03 -4.59 2.01
N PHE A 262 -22.21 -5.18 0.83
CA PHE A 262 -23.43 -5.01 0.04
C PHE A 262 -24.66 -5.65 0.69
N SER A 263 -24.49 -6.72 1.45
CA SER A 263 -25.57 -7.31 2.25
C SER A 263 -26.00 -6.38 3.40
N LEU A 264 -25.05 -5.79 4.11
CA LEU A 264 -25.30 -4.92 5.26
C LEU A 264 -25.83 -3.53 4.86
N ASN A 265 -25.32 -2.98 3.76
CA ASN A 265 -25.51 -1.57 3.40
C ASN A 265 -26.32 -1.39 2.10
N GLY A 266 -26.80 -2.49 1.51
CA GLY A 266 -27.50 -2.53 0.23
C GLY A 266 -26.55 -2.53 -0.96
N GLN A 267 -26.97 -3.11 -2.08
CA GLN A 267 -26.17 -3.10 -3.30
C GLN A 267 -26.01 -1.67 -3.86
N PRO A 268 -24.93 -1.41 -4.63
CA PRO A 268 -24.79 -0.17 -5.37
C PRO A 268 -25.97 0.07 -6.31
N SER A 269 -26.46 1.30 -6.35
CA SER A 269 -27.48 1.77 -7.29
C SER A 269 -27.45 3.30 -7.35
N GLU A 270 -28.27 3.91 -8.20
CA GLU A 270 -28.44 5.36 -8.25
C GLU A 270 -28.90 5.95 -6.90
N GLU A 271 -29.70 5.20 -6.13
CA GLU A 271 -30.20 5.62 -4.81
C GLU A 271 -29.30 5.19 -3.65
N ASN A 272 -28.27 4.37 -3.90
CA ASN A 272 -27.31 3.92 -2.90
C ASN A 272 -25.87 4.01 -3.46
N PRO A 273 -25.34 5.24 -3.61
CA PRO A 273 -24.03 5.46 -4.19
C PRO A 273 -22.88 5.07 -3.25
N TYR A 274 -21.76 4.67 -3.85
CA TYR A 274 -20.54 4.23 -3.16
C TYR A 274 -19.29 4.88 -3.74
N LEU A 275 -18.33 5.16 -2.87
CA LEU A 275 -16.94 5.43 -3.20
C LEU A 275 -16.05 4.37 -2.54
N PHE A 276 -15.29 3.62 -3.33
CA PHE A 276 -14.23 2.73 -2.85
C PHE A 276 -12.88 3.44 -2.97
N ASN A 277 -12.21 3.66 -1.83
CA ASN A 277 -11.06 4.55 -1.73
C ASN A 277 -9.71 3.82 -1.85
N GLY A 278 -9.50 3.17 -2.99
CA GLY A 278 -8.25 2.48 -3.34
C GLY A 278 -8.05 1.12 -2.67
N ASP A 279 -6.98 0.44 -3.06
CA ASP A 279 -6.52 -0.82 -2.51
C ASP A 279 -7.58 -1.93 -2.56
N PHE A 280 -8.03 -2.18 -3.79
CA PHE A 280 -9.03 -3.20 -4.11
C PHE A 280 -8.42 -4.59 -4.16
N VAL A 281 -7.14 -4.66 -4.50
CA VAL A 281 -6.40 -5.87 -4.85
C VAL A 281 -5.18 -6.08 -3.94
N ASP A 282 -4.44 -7.14 -4.24
CA ASP A 282 -3.29 -7.65 -3.48
C ASP A 282 -3.69 -8.16 -2.09
N ARG A 283 -2.78 -8.95 -1.49
CA ARG A 283 -2.95 -9.57 -0.16
C ARG A 283 -3.99 -10.67 -0.13
N GLY A 284 -5.27 -10.34 -0.27
CA GLY A 284 -6.32 -11.32 -0.41
C GLY A 284 -6.23 -12.05 -1.75
N SER A 285 -6.68 -13.30 -1.76
CA SER A 285 -6.54 -14.21 -2.90
C SER A 285 -7.78 -14.25 -3.81
N PHE A 286 -8.66 -13.26 -3.67
CA PHE A 286 -9.85 -13.04 -4.52
C PHE A 286 -9.86 -11.62 -5.09
N SER A 287 -8.67 -11.11 -5.44
CA SER A 287 -8.50 -9.75 -5.98
C SER A 287 -9.14 -9.59 -7.34
N VAL A 288 -9.09 -10.62 -8.19
CA VAL A 288 -9.72 -10.63 -9.52
C VAL A 288 -11.23 -10.50 -9.41
N GLU A 289 -11.85 -11.23 -8.48
CA GLU A 289 -13.30 -11.17 -8.24
C GLU A 289 -13.71 -9.79 -7.71
N CYS A 290 -12.94 -9.22 -6.77
CA CYS A 290 -13.17 -7.87 -6.25
C CYS A 290 -13.14 -6.84 -7.39
N ILE A 291 -12.05 -6.79 -8.16
CA ILE A 291 -11.89 -5.72 -9.14
C ILE A 291 -12.91 -5.80 -10.26
N PHE A 292 -13.27 -7.01 -10.73
CA PHE A 292 -14.31 -7.14 -11.75
C PHE A 292 -15.70 -6.81 -11.22
N ALA A 293 -16.00 -7.09 -9.94
CA ALA A 293 -17.24 -6.64 -9.32
C ALA A 293 -17.30 -5.10 -9.24
N LEU A 294 -16.22 -4.45 -8.80
CA LEU A 294 -16.15 -2.98 -8.70
C LEU A 294 -16.22 -2.31 -10.08
N PHE A 295 -15.46 -2.79 -11.08
CA PHE A 295 -15.53 -2.27 -12.45
C PHE A 295 -16.90 -2.49 -13.08
N GLY A 296 -17.53 -3.65 -12.83
CA GLY A 296 -18.89 -3.92 -13.27
C GLY A 296 -19.88 -2.89 -12.71
N PHE A 297 -19.86 -2.63 -11.40
CA PHE A 297 -20.70 -1.59 -10.81
C PHE A 297 -20.37 -0.19 -11.31
N LYS A 298 -19.10 0.11 -11.57
CA LYS A 298 -18.69 1.39 -12.16
C LYS A 298 -19.24 1.60 -13.56
N LEU A 299 -19.26 0.56 -14.40
CA LEU A 299 -19.86 0.62 -15.73
C LEU A 299 -21.40 0.67 -15.67
N LEU A 300 -22.00 0.03 -14.68
CA LEU A 300 -23.45 -0.01 -14.50
C LEU A 300 -24.01 1.32 -13.94
N TYR A 301 -23.30 1.93 -12.99
CA TYR A 301 -23.70 3.15 -12.28
C TYR A 301 -22.58 4.20 -12.31
N PRO A 302 -22.21 4.71 -13.50
CA PRO A 302 -21.04 5.57 -13.66
C PRO A 302 -21.05 6.81 -12.78
N ASP A 303 -22.21 7.42 -12.53
CA ASP A 303 -22.31 8.67 -11.76
C ASP A 303 -22.67 8.43 -10.28
N HIS A 304 -22.73 7.17 -9.84
CA HIS A 304 -23.12 6.78 -8.48
C HIS A 304 -22.18 5.76 -7.85
N PHE A 305 -21.26 5.19 -8.62
CA PHE A 305 -20.19 4.33 -8.14
C PHE A 305 -18.84 4.97 -8.47
N PHE A 306 -18.01 5.16 -7.46
CA PHE A 306 -16.76 5.92 -7.55
C PHE A 306 -15.60 5.07 -7.04
N MET A 307 -14.42 5.29 -7.61
CA MET A 307 -13.23 4.51 -7.32
C MET A 307 -12.01 5.43 -7.32
N SER A 308 -11.32 5.55 -6.18
CA SER A 308 -10.01 6.21 -6.10
C SER A 308 -8.91 5.21 -6.35
N ARG A 309 -7.78 5.64 -6.91
CA ARG A 309 -6.55 4.84 -6.95
C ARG A 309 -5.96 4.72 -5.54
N GLY A 310 -5.55 3.52 -5.15
CA GLY A 310 -4.69 3.26 -3.99
C GLY A 310 -3.25 2.98 -4.39
N ASN A 311 -2.35 2.77 -3.42
CA ASN A 311 -0.97 2.43 -3.74
C ASN A 311 -0.83 1.02 -4.32
N HIS A 312 -1.77 0.11 -4.00
CA HIS A 312 -1.81 -1.24 -4.54
C HIS A 312 -2.35 -1.31 -5.98
N GLU A 313 -2.94 -0.26 -6.54
CA GLU A 313 -3.20 -0.16 -7.99
C GLU A 313 -1.95 0.33 -8.75
N SER A 314 -0.80 -0.31 -8.50
CA SER A 314 0.50 -0.03 -9.11
C SER A 314 1.28 -1.32 -9.43
N GLU A 315 2.10 -1.26 -10.48
CA GLU A 315 2.83 -2.42 -11.01
C GLU A 315 3.74 -3.05 -9.95
N ASN A 316 4.50 -2.22 -9.21
CA ASN A 316 5.43 -2.69 -8.20
C ASN A 316 4.72 -3.42 -7.06
N MET A 317 3.54 -2.93 -6.65
CA MET A 317 2.77 -3.60 -5.60
C MET A 317 2.17 -4.90 -6.12
N ASN A 318 1.51 -4.88 -7.29
CA ASN A 318 0.86 -6.07 -7.84
C ASN A 318 1.81 -7.23 -8.11
N LYS A 319 3.03 -6.92 -8.56
CA LYS A 319 4.10 -7.89 -8.78
C LYS A 319 4.53 -8.61 -7.50
N MET A 320 4.51 -7.89 -6.38
CA MET A 320 4.98 -8.38 -5.10
C MET A 320 3.85 -9.05 -4.34
N TYR A 321 2.67 -8.43 -4.27
CA TYR A 321 1.65 -8.72 -3.27
C TYR A 321 0.47 -9.57 -3.75
N GLY A 322 0.53 -10.11 -4.98
CA GLY A 322 -0.30 -11.24 -5.39
C GLY A 322 -1.15 -10.99 -6.63
N PHE A 323 -1.55 -9.76 -6.92
CA PHE A 323 -2.50 -9.50 -8.00
C PHE A 323 -1.95 -9.89 -9.38
N GLU A 324 -0.67 -9.59 -9.67
CA GLU A 324 -0.04 -10.02 -10.93
C GLU A 324 -0.07 -11.55 -11.06
N GLY A 325 0.28 -12.26 -9.99
CA GLY A 325 0.28 -13.72 -9.97
C GLY A 325 -1.13 -14.29 -10.12
N GLU A 326 -2.12 -13.68 -9.47
CA GLU A 326 -3.52 -14.11 -9.51
C GLU A 326 -4.10 -13.92 -10.92
N VAL A 327 -3.85 -12.76 -11.54
CA VAL A 327 -4.27 -12.48 -12.93
C VAL A 327 -3.59 -13.43 -13.91
N LYS A 328 -2.30 -13.74 -13.74
CA LYS A 328 -1.61 -14.73 -14.58
C LYS A 328 -2.17 -16.14 -14.41
N ALA A 329 -2.51 -16.53 -13.19
CA ALA A 329 -3.08 -17.85 -12.90
C ALA A 329 -4.51 -17.99 -13.45
N LYS A 330 -5.33 -16.94 -13.35
CA LYS A 330 -6.73 -16.96 -13.81
C LYS A 330 -6.85 -16.63 -15.30
N TYR A 331 -5.99 -15.77 -15.85
CA TYR A 331 -6.04 -15.27 -17.22
C TYR A 331 -4.69 -15.39 -17.95
N SER A 332 -3.95 -14.29 -18.09
CA SER A 332 -2.73 -14.22 -18.90
C SER A 332 -1.87 -13.03 -18.51
N SER A 333 -0.59 -13.03 -18.89
CA SER A 333 0.30 -11.87 -18.70
C SER A 333 -0.21 -10.63 -19.43
N GLN A 334 -0.76 -10.77 -20.64
CA GLN A 334 -1.36 -9.66 -21.38
C GLN A 334 -2.50 -8.98 -20.61
N MET A 335 -3.25 -9.74 -19.80
CA MET A 335 -4.29 -9.16 -18.94
C MET A 335 -3.69 -8.31 -17.81
N VAL A 336 -2.52 -8.68 -17.28
CA VAL A 336 -1.79 -7.87 -16.27
C VAL A 336 -1.43 -6.50 -16.83
N ASP A 337 -0.89 -6.48 -18.05
CA ASP A 337 -0.50 -5.23 -18.71
C ASP A 337 -1.73 -4.35 -18.95
N PHE A 338 -2.86 -4.94 -19.35
CA PHE A 338 -4.11 -4.20 -19.53
C PHE A 338 -4.68 -3.66 -18.20
N PHE A 339 -4.66 -4.44 -17.11
CA PHE A 339 -5.01 -3.93 -15.78
C PHE A 339 -4.14 -2.75 -15.38
N THR A 340 -2.83 -2.84 -15.64
CA THR A 340 -1.87 -1.77 -15.35
C THR A 340 -2.20 -0.49 -16.11
N GLU A 341 -2.57 -0.60 -17.40
CA GLU A 341 -3.06 0.55 -18.18
C GLU A 341 -4.35 1.14 -17.59
N VAL A 342 -5.31 0.31 -17.19
CA VAL A 342 -6.58 0.76 -16.58
C VAL A 342 -6.30 1.49 -15.26
N TYR A 343 -5.49 0.91 -14.38
CA TYR A 343 -5.15 1.47 -13.07
C TYR A 343 -4.44 2.82 -13.18
N ASN A 344 -3.67 3.04 -14.23
CA ASN A 344 -3.06 4.34 -14.49
C ASN A 344 -4.08 5.46 -14.71
N TRP A 345 -5.31 5.13 -15.14
CA TRP A 345 -6.38 6.11 -15.35
C TRP A 345 -7.31 6.32 -14.17
N LEU A 346 -7.23 5.51 -13.11
CA LEU A 346 -8.05 5.70 -11.90
C LEU A 346 -7.86 7.10 -11.31
N PRO A 347 -8.93 7.85 -10.98
CA PRO A 347 -8.84 9.13 -10.28
C PRO A 347 -8.02 9.04 -8.99
N LEU A 348 -7.29 10.10 -8.64
CA LEU A 348 -6.43 10.12 -7.45
C LEU A 348 -7.18 10.51 -6.18
N ALA A 349 -8.26 11.30 -6.32
CA ALA A 349 -9.06 11.79 -5.20
C ALA A 349 -10.49 12.13 -5.64
N HIS A 350 -11.37 12.31 -4.66
CA HIS A 350 -12.75 12.75 -4.86
C HIS A 350 -13.10 13.89 -3.90
N CYS A 351 -13.80 14.92 -4.36
CA CYS A 351 -14.26 16.03 -3.54
C CYS A 351 -15.78 15.99 -3.43
N ILE A 352 -16.32 15.70 -2.24
CA ILE A 352 -17.75 15.58 -2.00
C ILE A 352 -18.29 16.94 -1.54
N ASN A 353 -19.26 17.47 -2.28
CA ASN A 353 -19.95 18.74 -2.02
C ASN A 353 -19.01 19.94 -1.77
N ASN A 354 -17.80 19.93 -2.32
CA ASN A 354 -16.74 20.91 -2.03
C ASN A 354 -16.35 21.03 -0.55
N LYS A 355 -16.66 20.00 0.25
CA LYS A 355 -16.48 20.00 1.71
C LYS A 355 -15.60 18.88 2.23
N ILE A 356 -15.62 17.72 1.58
CA ILE A 356 -14.85 16.57 2.02
C ILE A 356 -13.92 16.14 0.91
N LEU A 357 -12.62 16.09 1.18
CA LEU A 357 -11.65 15.49 0.27
C LEU A 357 -11.41 14.04 0.67
N VAL A 358 -11.51 13.12 -0.30
CA VAL A 358 -11.28 11.70 -0.12
C VAL A 358 -10.10 11.26 -0.99
N MET A 359 -9.06 10.70 -0.38
CA MET A 359 -7.89 10.12 -1.06
C MET A 359 -7.42 8.87 -0.32
N HIS A 360 -6.70 7.96 -0.97
CA HIS A 360 -6.29 6.73 -0.32
C HIS A 360 -5.28 6.95 0.82
N GLY A 361 -4.13 7.57 0.51
CA GLY A 361 -3.03 7.86 1.43
C GLY A 361 -3.30 9.10 2.29
N GLY A 362 -2.86 10.29 1.85
CA GLY A 362 -3.08 11.49 2.65
C GLY A 362 -2.53 12.77 2.05
N LEU A 363 -2.10 13.68 2.93
CA LEU A 363 -1.67 15.03 2.55
C LEU A 363 -0.18 15.12 2.20
N PHE A 364 0.23 16.36 1.90
CA PHE A 364 1.43 16.66 1.15
C PHE A 364 2.62 17.05 2.02
N SER A 365 3.82 16.78 1.50
CA SER A 365 5.09 17.17 2.12
C SER A 365 5.34 18.69 2.07
N LYS A 366 4.59 19.41 1.24
CA LYS A 366 4.66 20.87 1.07
C LYS A 366 3.31 21.52 1.37
N ASP A 367 3.35 22.72 1.96
CA ASP A 367 2.16 23.56 2.11
C ASP A 367 1.77 24.22 0.78
N GLY A 368 0.54 24.72 0.68
CA GLY A 368 0.04 25.47 -0.47
C GLY A 368 -0.52 24.63 -1.62
N VAL A 369 -0.52 23.31 -1.52
CA VAL A 369 -1.20 22.45 -2.50
C VAL A 369 -2.70 22.71 -2.49
N THR A 370 -3.28 22.89 -3.67
CA THR A 370 -4.69 23.18 -3.88
C THR A 370 -5.44 22.01 -4.53
N LEU A 371 -6.77 22.02 -4.47
CA LEU A 371 -7.61 21.09 -5.24
C LEU A 371 -7.35 21.16 -6.75
N ASP A 372 -6.98 22.34 -7.27
CA ASP A 372 -6.65 22.52 -8.69
C ASP A 372 -5.32 21.86 -9.08
N ASP A 373 -4.33 21.86 -8.18
CA ASP A 373 -3.08 21.13 -8.39
C ASP A 373 -3.32 19.60 -8.48
N ILE A 374 -4.27 19.09 -7.68
CA ILE A 374 -4.69 17.69 -7.76
C ILE A 374 -5.38 17.42 -9.12
N ARG A 375 -6.30 18.29 -9.56
CA ARG A 375 -6.98 18.16 -10.87
C ARG A 375 -5.99 18.12 -12.04
N LYS A 376 -4.93 18.94 -11.97
CA LYS A 376 -3.89 19.06 -13.00
C LYS A 376 -2.80 17.98 -12.95
N THR A 377 -2.83 17.09 -11.95
CA THR A 377 -1.84 16.04 -11.83
C THR A 377 -2.01 14.99 -12.94
N GLU A 378 -0.98 14.84 -13.78
CA GLU A 378 -0.90 13.83 -14.85
C GLU A 378 -0.80 12.42 -14.27
N ARG A 379 -1.93 11.71 -14.19
CA ARG A 379 -2.03 10.44 -13.46
C ARG A 379 -1.77 9.18 -14.28
N ASN A 380 -1.83 9.25 -15.62
CA ASN A 380 -1.67 8.09 -16.51
C ASN A 380 -0.22 7.59 -16.60
N ARG A 381 0.28 7.06 -15.49
CA ARG A 381 1.63 6.57 -15.27
C ARG A 381 1.70 5.79 -13.97
N GLN A 382 2.81 5.08 -13.76
CA GLN A 382 3.14 4.57 -12.42
C GLN A 382 3.38 5.74 -11.45
N PRO A 383 3.01 5.59 -10.16
CA PRO A 383 3.28 6.60 -9.15
C PRO A 383 4.77 6.97 -9.10
N PRO A 384 5.13 8.26 -9.08
CA PRO A 384 6.51 8.68 -8.84
C PRO A 384 6.99 8.37 -7.41
N GLU A 385 8.29 8.53 -7.17
CA GLU A 385 8.88 8.40 -5.83
C GLU A 385 8.55 9.60 -4.91
N GLU A 386 8.11 10.73 -5.46
CA GLU A 386 7.75 11.97 -4.73
C GLU A 386 6.67 12.79 -5.46
N GLY A 387 6.11 13.79 -4.77
CA GLY A 387 5.14 14.74 -5.32
C GLY A 387 3.67 14.36 -5.08
N ILE A 388 2.74 15.17 -5.58
CA ILE A 388 1.30 15.11 -5.28
C ILE A 388 0.73 13.70 -5.47
N MET A 389 0.98 13.08 -6.63
CA MET A 389 0.48 11.73 -6.92
C MET A 389 1.04 10.68 -5.94
N CYS A 390 2.31 10.79 -5.56
CA CYS A 390 2.92 9.87 -4.61
C CYS A 390 2.28 10.02 -3.22
N GLU A 391 2.18 11.26 -2.74
CA GLU A 391 1.73 11.58 -1.39
C GLU A 391 0.23 11.31 -1.19
N LEU A 392 -0.61 11.53 -2.21
CA LEU A 392 -2.02 11.12 -2.20
C LEU A 392 -2.22 9.61 -2.01
N LEU A 393 -1.24 8.79 -2.40
CA LEU A 393 -1.32 7.33 -2.33
C LEU A 393 -0.58 6.74 -1.12
N TRP A 394 0.38 7.46 -0.53
CA TRP A 394 1.33 6.87 0.44
C TRP A 394 1.48 7.60 1.78
N SER A 395 1.02 8.84 1.90
CA SER A 395 1.22 9.60 3.15
C SER A 395 0.30 9.10 4.27
N ASP A 396 0.76 9.21 5.51
CA ASP A 396 0.01 8.83 6.72
C ASP A 396 -0.12 10.02 7.69
N PRO A 397 -1.22 10.13 8.46
CA PRO A 397 -1.31 11.10 9.55
C PRO A 397 -0.36 10.75 10.71
N GLN A 398 0.02 11.75 11.51
CA GLN A 398 0.76 11.58 12.76
C GLN A 398 0.18 12.45 13.88
N GLY A 399 0.29 12.00 15.14
CA GLY A 399 -0.25 12.76 16.28
C GLY A 399 0.51 14.06 16.60
N MET A 400 1.78 14.17 16.19
CA MET A 400 2.60 15.37 16.43
C MET A 400 2.43 16.40 15.33
N GLN A 401 2.57 17.68 15.67
CA GLN A 401 2.60 18.76 14.67
C GLN A 401 3.79 18.63 13.71
N GLY A 402 3.67 19.25 12.54
CA GLY A 402 4.68 19.29 11.50
C GLY A 402 4.62 18.10 10.56
N ARG A 403 5.78 17.75 10.01
CA ARG A 403 5.95 16.64 9.05
C ARG A 403 7.13 15.78 9.45
N SER A 404 7.04 14.49 9.18
CA SER A 404 8.13 13.53 9.38
C SER A 404 8.33 12.65 8.15
N ALA A 405 9.49 12.00 8.06
CA ALA A 405 9.72 10.98 7.06
C ALA A 405 8.72 9.82 7.26
N SER A 406 8.14 9.33 6.16
CA SER A 406 7.18 8.23 6.23
C SER A 406 7.82 6.95 6.79
N LYS A 407 7.11 6.30 7.72
CA LYS A 407 7.44 4.94 8.20
C LYS A 407 7.53 3.92 7.07
N ARG A 408 6.86 4.18 5.95
CA ARG A 408 6.83 3.35 4.74
C ARG A 408 8.03 3.58 3.82
N GLY A 409 8.79 4.65 4.03
CA GLY A 409 9.94 5.02 3.19
C GLY A 409 9.57 5.69 1.86
N VAL A 410 8.29 6.02 1.68
CA VAL A 410 7.69 6.73 0.54
C VAL A 410 6.51 7.56 1.05
N GLY A 411 6.27 8.75 0.48
CA GLY A 411 5.35 9.75 1.03
C GLY A 411 5.89 10.44 2.29
N CYS A 412 5.00 11.06 3.07
CA CYS A 412 5.37 11.71 4.33
C CYS A 412 4.38 11.37 5.46
N GLN A 413 4.78 11.66 6.69
CA GLN A 413 3.85 11.78 7.80
C GLN A 413 3.47 13.25 7.99
N PHE A 414 2.19 13.54 8.22
CA PHE A 414 1.67 14.91 8.37
C PHE A 414 0.86 15.07 9.66
N GLY A 415 1.11 16.16 10.38
CA GLY A 415 0.46 16.48 11.65
C GLY A 415 -0.88 17.22 11.53
N PRO A 416 -1.54 17.48 12.67
CA PRO A 416 -2.81 18.18 12.71
C PRO A 416 -2.78 19.59 12.11
N ASP A 417 -1.66 20.31 12.29
CA ASP A 417 -1.46 21.65 11.73
C ASP A 417 -1.38 21.65 10.19
N VAL A 418 -0.84 20.58 9.59
CA VAL A 418 -0.81 20.40 8.13
C VAL A 418 -2.21 20.16 7.60
N THR A 419 -2.99 19.30 8.28
CA THR A 419 -4.39 19.06 7.93
C THR A 419 -5.21 20.34 8.02
N GLU A 420 -5.09 21.07 9.12
CA GLU A 420 -5.82 22.32 9.32
C GLU A 420 -5.52 23.35 8.22
N ARG A 421 -4.24 23.65 7.95
CA ARG A 421 -3.86 24.60 6.90
C ARG A 421 -4.36 24.20 5.52
N PHE A 422 -4.28 22.91 5.18
CA PHE A 422 -4.76 22.44 3.88
C PHE A 422 -6.28 22.61 3.74
N LEU A 423 -7.04 22.26 4.78
CA LEU A 423 -8.49 22.38 4.78
C LEU A 423 -8.93 23.84 4.67
N GLU A 424 -8.34 24.74 5.46
CA GLU A 424 -8.61 26.18 5.42
C GLU A 424 -8.31 26.77 4.04
N ASN A 425 -7.15 26.45 3.47
CA ASN A 425 -6.73 26.96 2.16
C ASN A 425 -7.64 26.50 1.02
N ASN A 426 -8.35 25.39 1.17
CA ASN A 426 -9.21 24.80 0.15
C ASN A 426 -10.71 24.89 0.48
N GLY A 427 -11.10 25.52 1.59
CA GLY A 427 -12.50 25.65 2.01
C GLY A 427 -13.19 24.34 2.40
N LEU A 428 -12.41 23.34 2.81
CA LEU A 428 -12.87 22.00 3.18
C LEU A 428 -13.13 21.90 4.69
N ASP A 429 -13.98 20.96 5.08
CA ASP A 429 -14.34 20.72 6.48
C ASP A 429 -13.44 19.62 7.10
N TYR A 430 -13.21 18.51 6.38
CA TYR A 430 -12.32 17.42 6.79
C TYR A 430 -11.87 16.55 5.61
N ILE A 431 -10.90 15.66 5.85
CA ILE A 431 -10.47 14.63 4.88
C ILE A 431 -10.87 13.23 5.34
N VAL A 432 -11.16 12.36 4.37
CA VAL A 432 -11.31 10.91 4.57
C VAL A 432 -10.21 10.19 3.81
N ARG A 433 -9.55 9.25 4.47
CA ARG A 433 -8.50 8.42 3.89
C ARG A 433 -8.58 6.97 4.35
N SER A 434 -7.74 6.09 3.81
CA SER A 434 -7.78 4.65 4.09
C SER A 434 -6.42 4.10 4.51
N HIS A 435 -5.77 3.20 3.74
CA HIS A 435 -4.31 2.88 3.74
C HIS A 435 -3.68 2.32 5.04
N GLU A 436 -4.33 2.45 6.19
CA GLU A 436 -3.90 1.92 7.48
C GLU A 436 -5.00 1.10 8.12
N VAL A 437 -4.67 -0.14 8.47
CA VAL A 437 -5.53 -1.02 9.28
C VAL A 437 -5.84 -0.35 10.61
N LYS A 438 -7.12 -0.35 11.02
CA LYS A 438 -7.58 0.14 12.32
C LYS A 438 -8.40 -0.93 13.03
N GLU A 439 -8.25 -1.04 14.34
CA GLU A 439 -8.92 -2.07 15.16
C GLU A 439 -10.44 -2.10 14.95
N ASN A 440 -11.09 -0.92 14.95
CA ASN A 440 -12.53 -0.79 14.74
C ASN A 440 -12.91 -0.55 13.26
N GLY A 441 -11.96 -0.67 12.34
CA GLY A 441 -12.13 -0.34 10.92
C GLY A 441 -12.11 1.15 10.62
N TYR A 442 -12.03 2.02 11.62
CA TYR A 442 -11.88 3.47 11.43
C TYR A 442 -11.15 4.13 12.60
N GLU A 443 -10.66 5.35 12.40
CA GLU A 443 -10.05 6.19 13.44
C GLU A 443 -10.21 7.68 13.07
N LEU A 444 -10.49 8.52 14.07
CA LEU A 444 -10.51 9.98 13.92
C LEU A 444 -9.23 10.56 14.52
N MET A 445 -8.49 11.29 13.71
CA MET A 445 -7.28 12.00 14.11
C MET A 445 -7.44 13.50 13.82
N HIS A 446 -6.49 14.29 14.34
CA HIS A 446 -6.39 15.73 14.08
C HIS A 446 -7.69 16.47 14.41
N ASP A 447 -8.20 16.26 15.62
CA ASP A 447 -9.44 16.86 16.13
C ASP A 447 -10.67 16.56 15.24
N GLY A 448 -10.71 15.36 14.66
CA GLY A 448 -11.78 14.90 13.79
C GLY A 448 -11.67 15.37 12.33
N LYS A 449 -10.63 16.12 11.97
CA LYS A 449 -10.40 16.64 10.63
C LYS A 449 -9.71 15.64 9.68
N CYS A 450 -9.13 14.56 10.20
CA CYS A 450 -8.52 13.49 9.41
C CYS A 450 -9.10 12.14 9.82
N ILE A 451 -9.90 11.54 8.95
CA ILE A 451 -10.62 10.29 9.24
C ILE A 451 -10.00 9.14 8.44
N THR A 452 -9.61 8.08 9.12
CA THR A 452 -9.22 6.82 8.46
C THR A 452 -10.41 5.86 8.43
N VAL A 453 -10.68 5.23 7.29
CA VAL A 453 -11.65 4.12 7.13
C VAL A 453 -10.98 2.95 6.41
N PHE A 454 -11.22 1.73 6.89
CA PHE A 454 -10.59 0.52 6.40
C PHE A 454 -11.64 -0.60 6.33
N SER A 455 -11.82 -1.20 5.15
CA SER A 455 -12.96 -2.07 4.85
C SER A 455 -12.60 -3.56 4.69
N ALA A 456 -11.38 -3.95 5.07
CA ALA A 456 -10.93 -5.35 5.08
C ALA A 456 -10.90 -5.87 6.55
N PRO A 457 -12.00 -6.48 7.05
CA PRO A 457 -12.02 -7.07 8.38
C PRO A 457 -11.09 -8.28 8.47
N ASN A 458 -10.54 -8.57 9.65
CA ASN A 458 -9.58 -9.64 9.90
C ASN A 458 -8.49 -9.70 8.81
N TYR A 459 -7.87 -8.56 8.54
CA TYR A 459 -6.98 -8.38 7.42
C TYR A 459 -5.91 -9.47 7.35
N CYS A 460 -5.72 -10.03 6.15
CA CYS A 460 -4.82 -11.16 5.89
C CYS A 460 -5.07 -12.38 6.83
N ASP A 461 -6.32 -12.62 7.22
CA ASP A 461 -6.76 -13.71 8.11
C ASP A 461 -6.07 -13.78 9.48
N THR A 462 -5.41 -12.69 9.90
CA THR A 462 -4.49 -12.71 11.04
C THR A 462 -4.63 -11.51 11.97
N MET A 463 -5.06 -10.36 11.46
CA MET A 463 -5.04 -9.11 12.23
C MET A 463 -6.19 -8.99 13.23
N GLY A 464 -7.30 -9.71 13.04
CA GLY A 464 -8.46 -9.68 13.95
C GLY A 464 -9.22 -8.34 14.03
N ASN A 465 -8.85 -7.35 13.21
CA ASN A 465 -9.53 -6.05 13.16
C ASN A 465 -10.97 -6.16 12.62
N LYS A 466 -11.82 -5.17 12.92
CA LYS A 466 -13.07 -4.95 12.20
C LYS A 466 -12.80 -4.22 10.88
N GLY A 467 -13.73 -4.36 9.94
CA GLY A 467 -13.87 -3.47 8.80
C GLY A 467 -14.89 -2.39 9.14
N ALA A 468 -14.86 -1.27 8.42
CA ALA A 468 -15.90 -0.25 8.51
C ALA A 468 -16.17 0.41 7.16
N PHE A 469 -17.33 1.03 7.04
CA PHE A 469 -17.65 2.00 5.99
C PHE A 469 -18.29 3.25 6.63
N ILE A 470 -18.18 4.38 5.95
CA ILE A 470 -18.77 5.67 6.36
C ILE A 470 -20.03 5.89 5.53
N THR A 471 -21.12 6.31 6.19
CA THR A 471 -22.31 6.84 5.54
C THR A 471 -22.40 8.34 5.79
N LEU A 472 -22.69 9.10 4.73
CA LEU A 472 -22.97 10.53 4.76
C LEU A 472 -24.42 10.77 4.33
N LYS A 473 -25.00 11.89 4.78
CA LYS A 473 -26.29 12.38 4.28
C LYS A 473 -26.10 13.77 3.67
N GLY A 474 -26.56 13.99 2.45
CA GLY A 474 -26.49 15.32 1.84
C GLY A 474 -27.22 16.37 2.70
N GLY A 475 -26.67 17.58 2.76
CA GLY A 475 -27.10 18.64 3.67
C GLY A 475 -26.51 18.54 5.09
N ASP A 476 -26.23 17.33 5.58
CA ASP A 476 -25.58 17.06 6.87
C ASP A 476 -24.45 16.04 6.70
N LEU A 477 -23.33 16.54 6.18
CA LEU A 477 -22.17 15.74 5.78
C LEU A 477 -21.34 15.24 6.97
N ARG A 478 -21.96 14.98 8.12
CA ARG A 478 -21.29 14.34 9.26
C ARG A 478 -21.09 12.85 8.97
N PRO A 479 -19.92 12.27 9.30
CA PRO A 479 -19.63 10.86 9.07
C PRO A 479 -20.34 9.96 10.09
N GLU A 480 -21.16 9.03 9.59
CA GLU A 480 -21.74 7.93 10.38
C GLU A 480 -20.95 6.64 10.09
N PHE A 481 -20.31 6.07 11.11
CA PHE A 481 -19.48 4.87 10.97
C PHE A 481 -20.28 3.60 11.22
N THR A 482 -20.12 2.61 10.34
CA THR A 482 -20.64 1.25 10.57
C THR A 482 -19.50 0.26 10.53
N SER A 483 -19.16 -0.35 11.67
CA SER A 483 -18.16 -1.41 11.77
C SER A 483 -18.79 -2.80 11.60
N TYR A 484 -18.07 -3.72 11.01
CA TYR A 484 -18.47 -5.11 10.80
C TYR A 484 -17.28 -6.07 10.95
N VAL A 485 -17.57 -7.34 11.19
CA VAL A 485 -16.58 -8.42 11.28
C VAL A 485 -16.47 -9.19 9.96
N HIS A 486 -15.40 -9.96 9.82
CA HIS A 486 -15.17 -10.79 8.65
C HIS A 486 -16.22 -11.89 8.52
N VAL A 487 -16.41 -12.37 7.30
CA VAL A 487 -17.24 -13.54 7.00
C VAL A 487 -16.40 -14.72 6.53
N PRO A 488 -16.91 -15.97 6.63
CA PRO A 488 -16.21 -17.12 6.09
C PRO A 488 -15.99 -17.00 4.57
N HIS A 489 -14.83 -17.45 4.11
CA HIS A 489 -14.46 -17.56 2.70
C HIS A 489 -13.86 -18.95 2.41
N PRO A 490 -13.75 -19.38 1.14
CA PRO A 490 -13.08 -20.61 0.76
C PRO A 490 -11.63 -20.66 1.24
N ASN A 491 -11.11 -21.87 1.42
CA ASN A 491 -9.78 -22.13 1.95
C ASN A 491 -8.66 -21.86 0.92
N VAL A 492 -8.50 -20.58 0.56
CA VAL A 492 -7.38 -20.06 -0.21
C VAL A 492 -6.67 -19.04 0.67
N LYS A 493 -5.44 -19.37 1.08
CA LYS A 493 -4.68 -18.52 2.00
C LYS A 493 -4.42 -17.13 1.39
N PRO A 494 -4.32 -16.06 2.19
CA PRO A 494 -3.80 -14.78 1.74
C PRO A 494 -2.43 -14.98 1.08
N MET A 495 -2.11 -14.14 0.11
CA MET A 495 -0.83 -14.14 -0.59
C MET A 495 -0.52 -15.44 -1.36
N ALA A 496 -1.54 -16.26 -1.68
CA ALA A 496 -1.36 -17.53 -2.38
C ALA A 496 -0.69 -17.37 -3.76
N TYR A 497 -0.87 -16.20 -4.39
CA TYR A 497 -0.33 -15.85 -5.70
C TYR A 497 0.84 -14.86 -5.63
N ALA A 498 1.25 -14.47 -4.43
CA ALA A 498 2.30 -13.48 -4.23
C ALA A 498 3.68 -14.02 -4.59
N ASN A 499 4.61 -13.10 -4.84
CA ASN A 499 5.94 -13.47 -5.28
C ASN A 499 6.70 -14.20 -4.16
N SER A 500 7.35 -15.32 -4.50
CA SER A 500 8.24 -16.02 -3.56
C SER A 500 9.36 -15.12 -3.03
N LEU A 501 9.70 -14.04 -3.73
CA LEU A 501 10.65 -13.01 -3.29
C LEU A 501 10.27 -12.35 -1.96
N LEU A 502 9.00 -12.37 -1.53
CA LEU A 502 8.61 -11.89 -0.20
C LEU A 502 9.27 -12.68 0.93
N SER A 503 9.58 -13.96 0.69
CA SER A 503 10.38 -14.76 1.63
C SER A 503 11.80 -14.22 1.82
N LEU A 504 12.26 -13.33 0.94
CA LEU A 504 13.56 -12.68 1.06
C LEU A 504 13.55 -11.47 2.01
N PHE A 505 12.37 -10.98 2.44
CA PHE A 505 12.26 -9.79 3.29
C PHE A 505 12.40 -10.10 4.80
N GLY A 506 12.40 -11.38 5.18
CA GLY A 506 12.55 -11.87 6.56
C GLY A 506 13.76 -12.76 6.74
#